data_AF-A0AAX4HSK6-F1
#
_entry.id   AF-A0AAX4HSK6-F1
#
_cell.length_a   1.000
_cell.length_b   1.000
_cell.length_c   1.000
_cell.angle_alpha   90.00
_cell.angle_beta   90.00
_cell.angle_gamma   90.00
#
_symmetry.space_group_name_H-M   'P 1'
#
loop_
_entity.id
_entity.type
_entity.pdbx_description
1 polymer ?
#
loop_
_entity_poly.entity_id
_entity_poly.type
_entity_poly.pdbx_seq_one_letter_code
_entity_poly.pdbx_strand_id
1 'polypeptide(L)'
;MHSLGQKNSELTMKLDTEELTSTQVRLIKSVHALLAHVLASEEEGEYFDASAELMRKTAELIKHANFAVDHKEMAYGDQAVEFAVDFLNESMDEKNLNNIDN
;
A
#
# COMPACT_ATOMS: atom_id res chain seq x y z
N MET A 1 -35.66 -6.86 2.69
CA MET A 1 -35.76 -5.49 2.14
C MET A 1 -35.53 -4.49 3.28
N HIS A 2 -34.35 -3.88 3.34
CA HIS A 2 -34.13 -2.53 3.86
C HIS A 2 -32.75 -2.08 3.34
N SER A 3 -32.79 -1.33 2.23
CA SER A 3 -31.72 -0.43 1.82
C SER A 3 -31.84 0.85 2.65
N LEU A 4 -30.70 1.57 2.83
CA LEU A 4 -30.48 3.00 3.10
C LEU A 4 -29.33 3.15 4.12
N GLY A 5 -28.15 3.71 3.81
CA GLY A 5 -27.65 4.35 2.59
C GLY A 5 -26.12 4.42 2.63
N GLN A 6 -25.47 4.56 1.48
CA GLN A 6 -24.91 5.87 1.14
C GLN A 6 -25.09 6.14 -0.36
N LYS A 7 -25.96 7.11 -0.70
CA LYS A 7 -26.06 7.72 -2.04
C LYS A 7 -24.93 8.74 -2.23
N ASN A 8 -23.69 8.26 -2.16
CA ASN A 8 -22.54 8.96 -2.73
C ASN A 8 -21.68 7.87 -3.36
N SER A 9 -21.76 7.74 -4.68
CA SER A 9 -21.02 6.75 -5.47
C SER A 9 -19.54 7.13 -5.66
N GLU A 10 -19.11 8.25 -5.09
CA GLU A 10 -17.78 8.81 -5.28
C GLU A 10 -17.11 9.08 -3.93
N LEU A 11 -15.89 8.59 -3.80
CA LEU A 11 -14.96 8.93 -2.72
C LEU A 11 -13.98 9.99 -3.25
N THR A 12 -14.05 11.21 -2.72
CA THR A 12 -13.08 12.26 -3.03
C THR A 12 -12.02 12.33 -1.95
N MET A 13 -10.74 12.16 -2.32
CA MET A 13 -9.60 12.39 -1.43
C MET A 13 -8.94 13.73 -1.75
N LYS A 14 -8.72 14.55 -0.71
CA LYS A 14 -7.97 15.81 -0.81
C LYS A 14 -6.67 15.67 -0.03
N LEU A 15 -5.57 16.03 -0.66
CA LEU A 15 -4.24 16.03 -0.08
C LEU A 15 -3.58 17.36 -0.40
N ASP A 16 -2.97 17.98 0.60
CA ASP A 16 -2.10 19.12 0.37
C ASP A 16 -0.79 18.63 -0.26
N THR A 17 -0.41 19.24 -1.38
CA THR A 17 0.75 18.84 -2.17
C THR A 17 1.84 19.90 -2.19
N GLU A 18 1.73 20.97 -1.42
CA GLU A 18 2.72 22.07 -1.42
C GLU A 18 4.14 21.55 -1.10
N GLU A 19 4.26 20.67 -0.12
CA GLU A 19 5.53 20.06 0.32
C GLU A 19 5.81 18.70 -0.33
N LEU A 20 5.08 18.34 -1.40
CA LEU A 20 5.27 17.08 -2.11
C LEU A 20 5.96 17.28 -3.45
N THR A 21 6.98 16.46 -3.71
CA THR A 21 7.63 16.37 -5.01
C THR A 21 6.68 15.79 -6.05
N SER A 22 6.93 16.13 -7.33
CA SER A 22 6.17 15.54 -8.44
C SER A 22 6.21 14.00 -8.48
N THR A 23 7.30 13.40 -8.00
CA THR A 23 7.45 11.94 -7.89
C THR A 23 6.53 11.39 -6.83
N GLN A 24 6.49 11.96 -5.63
CA GLN A 24 5.57 11.52 -4.56
C GLN A 24 4.11 11.65 -5.00
N VAL A 25 3.73 12.76 -5.64
CA VAL A 25 2.36 12.95 -6.18
C VAL A 25 2.02 11.88 -7.23
N ARG A 26 2.95 11.53 -8.11
CA ARG A 26 2.74 10.43 -9.07
C ARG A 26 2.56 9.09 -8.38
N LEU A 27 3.41 8.77 -7.40
CA LEU A 27 3.34 7.51 -6.65
C LEU A 27 2.02 7.38 -5.90
N ILE A 28 1.55 8.45 -5.25
CA ILE A 28 0.23 8.48 -4.59
C ILE A 28 -0.90 8.15 -5.57
N LYS A 29 -0.88 8.76 -6.77
CA LYS A 29 -1.87 8.47 -7.82
C LYS A 29 -1.81 7.02 -8.28
N SER A 30 -0.61 6.47 -8.48
CA SER A 30 -0.42 5.07 -8.88
C SER A 30 -0.92 4.10 -7.80
N VAL A 31 -0.56 4.33 -6.53
CA VAL A 31 -1.01 3.52 -5.39
C VAL A 31 -2.53 3.58 -5.27
N HIS A 32 -3.14 4.76 -5.39
CA HIS A 32 -4.60 4.90 -5.35
C HIS A 32 -5.29 4.14 -6.50
N ALA A 33 -4.77 4.24 -7.72
CA ALA A 33 -5.31 3.50 -8.86
C ALA A 33 -5.22 1.98 -8.66
N LEU A 34 -4.07 1.49 -8.16
CA LEU A 34 -3.85 0.08 -7.86
C LEU A 34 -4.75 -0.40 -6.72
N LEU A 35 -4.97 0.40 -5.69
CA LEU A 35 -5.91 0.09 -4.61
C LEU A 35 -7.32 -0.14 -5.17
N ALA A 36 -7.80 0.78 -6.02
CA ALA A 36 -9.10 0.62 -6.66
C ALA A 36 -9.16 -0.62 -7.56
N HIS A 37 -8.05 -0.93 -8.25
CA HIS A 37 -7.95 -2.11 -9.11
C HIS A 37 -8.03 -3.41 -8.31
N VAL A 38 -7.19 -3.58 -7.28
CA VAL A 38 -7.19 -4.75 -6.40
C VAL A 38 -8.58 -5.01 -5.79
N LEU A 39 -9.29 -3.96 -5.41
CA LEU A 39 -10.63 -4.08 -4.82
C LEU A 39 -11.73 -4.48 -5.83
N ALA A 40 -11.48 -4.28 -7.13
CA ALA A 40 -12.44 -4.53 -8.20
C ALA A 40 -12.07 -5.73 -9.09
N SER A 41 -10.87 -6.31 -8.93
CA SER A 41 -10.43 -7.48 -9.70
C SER A 41 -11.36 -8.67 -9.46
N GLU A 42 -11.85 -9.27 -10.54
CA GLU A 42 -12.73 -10.45 -10.51
C GLU A 42 -11.98 -11.74 -10.88
N GLU A 43 -10.79 -11.62 -11.47
CA GLU A 43 -9.94 -12.73 -11.88
C GLU A 43 -8.81 -12.94 -10.87
N GLU A 44 -8.53 -14.20 -10.56
CA GLU A 44 -7.57 -14.59 -9.50
C GLU A 44 -6.15 -14.13 -9.82
N GLY A 45 -5.67 -14.39 -11.04
CA GLY A 45 -4.34 -13.99 -11.49
C GLY A 45 -4.16 -12.46 -11.46
N GLU A 46 -5.12 -11.73 -12.03
CA GLU A 46 -5.15 -10.26 -11.98
C GLU A 46 -5.13 -9.73 -10.54
N TYR A 47 -5.90 -10.32 -9.63
CA TYR A 47 -5.90 -9.93 -8.23
C TYR A 47 -4.52 -10.11 -7.58
N PHE A 48 -3.85 -11.24 -7.80
CA PHE A 48 -2.51 -11.50 -7.26
C PHE A 48 -1.46 -10.54 -7.84
N ASP A 49 -1.45 -10.35 -9.16
CA ASP A 49 -0.50 -9.46 -9.84
C ASP A 49 -0.70 -8.01 -9.41
N ALA A 50 -1.95 -7.53 -9.35
CA ALA A 50 -2.28 -6.19 -8.90
C ALA A 50 -1.90 -5.97 -7.43
N SER A 51 -2.09 -6.98 -6.57
CA SER A 51 -1.71 -6.91 -5.15
C SER A 51 -0.20 -6.80 -4.98
N ALA A 52 0.58 -7.60 -5.72
CA ALA A 52 2.04 -7.53 -5.70
C ALA A 52 2.56 -6.17 -6.20
N GLU A 53 1.97 -5.63 -7.27
CA GLU A 53 2.32 -4.33 -7.80
C GLU A 53 1.96 -3.19 -6.83
N LEU A 54 0.81 -3.28 -6.15
CA LEU A 54 0.42 -2.34 -5.10
C LEU A 54 1.46 -2.31 -3.96
N MET A 55 1.91 -3.48 -3.49
CA MET A 55 2.96 -3.57 -2.47
C MET A 55 4.27 -2.96 -2.96
N ARG A 56 4.68 -3.26 -4.20
CA ARG A 56 5.90 -2.71 -4.80
C ARG A 56 5.85 -1.18 -4.90
N LYS A 57 4.72 -0.61 -5.32
CA LYS A 57 4.53 0.85 -5.40
C LYS A 57 4.47 1.53 -4.04
N THR A 58 3.93 0.85 -3.05
CA THR A 58 3.94 1.34 -1.67
C THR A 58 5.37 1.36 -1.11
N ALA A 59 6.18 0.32 -1.38
CA ALA A 59 7.59 0.31 -1.02
C ALA A 59 8.38 1.44 -1.71
N GLU A 60 8.11 1.71 -2.99
CA GLU A 60 8.70 2.85 -3.72
C GLU A 60 8.30 4.19 -3.08
N LEU A 61 7.03 4.34 -2.68
CA LEU A 61 6.54 5.53 -1.98
C LEU A 61 7.26 5.75 -0.63
N ILE A 62 7.47 4.69 0.15
CA ILE A 62 8.21 4.74 1.43
C ILE A 62 9.64 5.23 1.21
N LYS A 63 10.33 4.70 0.20
CA LYS A 63 11.70 5.12 -0.15
C LYS A 63 11.80 6.58 -0.58
N HIS A 64 10.72 7.14 -1.12
CA HIS A 64 10.62 8.53 -1.52
C HIS A 64 10.00 9.45 -0.45
N ALA A 65 9.65 8.94 0.74
CA ALA A 65 9.11 9.78 1.81
C ALA A 65 10.11 10.86 2.25
N ASN A 66 9.63 12.03 2.68
CA ASN A 66 10.48 13.15 3.08
C ASN A 66 11.55 12.72 4.10
N PHE A 67 11.18 11.91 5.10
CA PHE A 67 12.14 11.38 6.07
C PHE A 67 13.31 10.65 5.40
N ALA A 68 13.03 9.71 4.47
CA ALA A 68 14.07 8.96 3.78
C ALA A 68 14.89 9.82 2.81
N VAL A 69 14.29 10.86 2.23
CA VAL A 69 14.96 11.80 1.32
C VAL A 69 15.85 12.78 2.08
N ASP A 70 15.42 13.23 3.26
CA ASP A 70 16.11 14.24 4.08
C ASP A 70 17.25 13.63 4.90
N HIS A 71 17.13 12.36 5.29
CA HIS A 71 18.13 11.63 6.09
C HIS A 71 18.92 10.66 5.19
N LYS A 72 19.95 11.18 4.49
CA LYS A 72 20.75 10.41 3.53
C LYS A 72 21.98 9.72 4.13
N GLU A 73 22.23 9.90 5.42
CA GLU A 73 23.32 9.26 6.16
C GLU A 73 23.19 7.74 6.19
N MET A 74 21.97 7.23 6.02
CA MET A 74 21.64 5.82 5.95
C MET A 74 20.54 5.57 4.91
N ALA A 75 20.43 4.34 4.43
CA ALA A 75 19.38 3.94 3.51
C ALA A 75 18.04 3.70 4.25
N TYR A 76 17.53 4.72 4.94
CA TYR A 76 16.33 4.59 5.78
C TYR A 76 15.10 4.09 5.01
N GLY A 77 14.96 4.50 3.75
CA GLY A 77 13.89 4.00 2.89
C GLY A 77 13.96 2.48 2.69
N ASP A 78 15.16 1.94 2.46
CA ASP A 78 15.36 0.50 2.29
C ASP A 78 15.15 -0.24 3.62
N GLN A 79 15.71 0.27 4.72
CA GLN A 79 15.56 -0.32 6.06
C GLN A 79 14.10 -0.36 6.52
N ALA A 80 13.33 0.70 6.24
CA ALA A 80 11.91 0.74 6.58
C ALA A 80 11.11 -0.30 5.78
N VAL A 81 11.46 -0.53 4.52
CA VAL A 81 10.83 -1.56 3.69
C VAL A 81 11.23 -2.95 4.15
N GLU A 82 12.50 -3.19 4.47
CA GLU A 82 13.00 -4.46 5.02
C GLU A 82 12.26 -4.80 6.32
N PHE A 83 12.22 -3.86 7.26
CA PHE A 83 11.49 -4.01 8.52
C PHE A 83 10.01 -4.34 8.28
N ALA A 84 9.35 -3.64 7.34
CA ALA A 84 7.94 -3.89 7.04
C ALA A 84 7.71 -5.29 6.45
N VAL A 85 8.62 -5.78 5.60
CA VAL A 85 8.55 -7.13 5.04
C VAL A 85 8.78 -8.19 6.12
N ASP A 86 9.77 -8.00 6.99
CA ASP A 86 10.03 -8.91 8.10
C ASP A 86 8.82 -9.00 9.04
N PHE A 87 8.26 -7.85 9.41
CA PHE A 87 7.05 -7.77 10.24
C PHE A 87 5.85 -8.47 9.60
N LEU A 88 5.67 -8.33 8.29
CA LEU A 88 4.59 -9.03 7.56
C LEU A 88 4.83 -10.55 7.55
N ASN A 89 6.06 -11.00 7.33
CA ASN A 89 6.42 -12.42 7.33
C ASN A 89 6.17 -13.06 8.70
N GLU A 90 6.59 -12.41 9.78
CA GLU A 90 6.33 -12.86 11.15
C GLU A 90 4.82 -13.03 11.42
N SER A 91 4.00 -12.06 11.00
CA SER A 91 2.54 -12.14 11.16
C SER A 91 1.89 -13.27 10.34
N MET A 92 2.46 -13.61 9.18
CA MET A 92 1.98 -14.74 8.38
C MET A 92 2.34 -16.08 9.03
N ASP A 93 3.54 -16.19 9.63
CA ASP A 93 3.99 -17.40 10.31
C ASP A 93 3.22 -17.67 11.62
N GLU A 94 2.91 -16.63 12.41
CA GLU A 94 2.07 -16.77 13.61
C GLU A 94 0.67 -17.31 13.30
N LYS A 95 0.08 -16.90 12.16
CA LYS A 95 -1.22 -17.42 11.72
C LYS A 95 -1.14 -18.89 11.29
N ASN A 96 -0.01 -19.32 10.73
CA ASN A 96 0.20 -20.72 10.38
C ASN A 96 0.38 -21.59 11.63
N LEU A 97 1.06 -21.11 12.67
CA LEU A 97 1.19 -21.82 13.95
C LEU A 97 -0.17 -22.04 14.64
N ASN A 98 -1.07 -21.06 14.59
CA ASN A 98 -2.43 -21.18 15.14
C ASN A 98 -3.34 -22.15 14.37
N ASN A 99 -2.98 -22.53 13.14
CA ASN A 99 -3.74 -23.48 12.31
C ASN A 99 -3.25 -24.94 12.44
N ILE A 100 -2.13 -25.19 13.13
CA ILE A 100 -1.58 -26.54 13.31
C ILE A 100 -2.20 -27.26 14.53
N ASP A 101 -2.94 -26.54 15.39
CA ASP A 101 -3.60 -27.07 16.60
C ASP A 101 -5.06 -27.56 16.38
N ASN A 102 -5.35 -28.26 15.27
CA ASN A 102 -6.63 -28.99 15.07
C ASN A 102 -6.44 -30.42 14.58
#